data_AF-A0A428XCE9-F1
#
_entry.id   AF-A0A428XCE9-F1
#
_cell.length_a   1.000
_cell.length_b   1.000
_cell.length_c   1.000
_cell.angle_alpha   90.00
_cell.angle_beta   90.00
_cell.angle_gamma   90.00
#
_symmetry.space_group_name_H-M   'P 1'
#
loop_
_entity.id
_entity.type
_entity.pdbx_description
1 polymer ?
#
loop_
_entity_poly.entity_id
_entity_poly.type
_entity_poly.pdbx_seq_one_letter_code
_entity_poly.pdbx_strand_id
1 'polypeptide(L)'
;MSATPASPLSRRGLLLRAAAVAAATAVLPHSQALASPAYAAEPRDYAFPKAVREGVARAEARNERLLTGTRSANGWDMETAADRGGSIATRPVPGTPVTDLQVRLGAPETVLVHLVRRFHYEIAGLQPGEAVGWTAPKGLRGPARNLASGTAVRVRPGHYPPGTKGGYFPLELAVLRDILAELDGVVRWGGDDRAVDEALFYLAAGPGDARLTAVAERLRARETTAGGGVGTLVDVHDKRRRSAAEALARRQRNAA
;
A
#
# COMPACT_ATOMS: atom_id res chain seq x y z
N MET A 1 58.21 19.40 -37.66
CA MET A 1 58.39 20.27 -36.48
C MET A 1 57.19 21.20 -36.39
N SER A 2 56.46 21.10 -35.28
CA SER A 2 55.49 22.07 -34.74
C SER A 2 54.26 22.43 -35.58
N ALA A 3 53.12 21.79 -35.28
CA ALA A 3 51.79 22.34 -35.50
C ALA A 3 51.05 22.38 -34.15
N THR A 4 50.68 23.60 -33.76
CA THR A 4 50.03 24.02 -32.51
C THR A 4 48.55 23.63 -32.49
N PRO A 5 47.95 23.30 -31.32
CA PRO A 5 46.60 22.73 -31.23
C PRO A 5 45.45 23.74 -31.38
N ALA A 6 44.35 23.29 -31.98
CA ALA A 6 43.06 23.97 -31.97
C ALA A 6 42.42 23.85 -30.57
N SER A 7 42.06 24.99 -29.98
CA SER A 7 41.24 25.04 -28.76
C SER A 7 39.74 25.09 -29.09
N PRO A 8 38.89 24.46 -28.27
CA PRO A 8 37.46 24.26 -28.55
C PRO A 8 36.57 25.48 -28.25
N LEU A 9 35.49 25.60 -29.02
CA LEU A 9 34.48 26.65 -28.90
C LEU A 9 33.75 26.61 -27.56
N SER A 10 33.73 27.77 -26.89
CA SER A 10 33.15 28.02 -25.58
C SER A 10 31.63 28.24 -25.65
N ARG A 11 30.96 27.70 -24.63
CA ARG A 11 29.53 27.76 -24.33
C ARG A 11 29.06 29.19 -24.05
N ARG A 12 28.61 29.92 -25.07
CA ARG A 12 27.77 31.12 -24.91
C ARG A 12 26.85 31.28 -26.10
N GLY A 13 25.57 30.99 -25.92
CA GLY A 13 24.55 31.34 -26.90
C GLY A 13 23.36 30.40 -26.92
N LEU A 14 22.59 30.34 -25.84
CA LEU A 14 21.13 30.24 -25.94
C LEU A 14 20.53 30.36 -24.54
N LEU A 15 19.78 31.43 -24.31
CA LEU A 15 18.51 31.49 -23.59
C LEU A 15 18.24 32.95 -23.21
N LEU A 16 17.60 33.63 -24.14
CA LEU A 16 16.98 34.94 -23.95
C LEU A 16 15.47 34.74 -23.83
N ARG A 17 14.86 35.56 -22.97
CA ARG A 17 13.44 35.89 -22.80
C ARG A 17 12.68 35.19 -21.68
N ALA A 18 12.94 35.66 -20.45
CA ALA A 18 11.88 35.88 -19.46
C ALA A 18 11.64 37.41 -19.39
N ALA A 19 10.42 37.84 -19.70
CA ALA A 19 10.00 39.23 -19.54
C ALA A 19 9.55 39.44 -18.09
N ALA A 20 10.24 40.35 -17.40
CA ALA A 20 9.84 40.87 -16.11
C ALA A 20 8.94 42.11 -16.31
N VAL A 21 7.87 42.20 -15.53
CA VAL A 21 7.24 43.49 -15.20
C VAL A 21 7.25 43.61 -13.68
N ALA A 22 8.19 44.41 -13.19
CA ALA A 22 8.16 45.10 -11.91
C ALA A 22 7.93 46.59 -12.24
N ALA A 23 7.39 47.49 -11.42
CA ALA A 23 7.16 47.57 -9.99
C ALA A 23 6.16 48.72 -9.72
N ALA A 24 5.57 48.79 -8.52
CA ALA A 24 5.63 49.99 -7.67
C ALA A 24 4.90 49.75 -6.34
N THR A 25 5.60 50.03 -5.25
CA THR A 25 5.15 49.99 -3.85
C THR A 25 4.63 51.35 -3.40
N ALA A 26 3.52 51.37 -2.65
CA ALA A 26 3.13 52.49 -1.80
C ALA A 26 2.51 51.95 -0.50
N VAL A 27 2.85 52.59 0.63
CA VAL A 27 2.66 52.13 2.01
C VAL A 27 1.46 52.84 2.65
N LEU A 28 0.49 52.03 3.13
CA LEU A 28 -0.55 52.23 4.19
C LEU A 28 -1.67 53.29 3.98
N PRO A 29 -2.81 53.25 4.72
CA PRO A 29 -3.45 52.17 5.52
C PRO A 29 -4.95 51.96 5.12
N HIS A 30 -5.65 51.02 5.77
CA HIS A 30 -7.12 50.79 5.77
C HIS A 30 -7.66 49.67 4.86
N SER A 31 -8.05 48.58 5.54
CA SER A 31 -9.32 47.88 5.38
C SER A 31 -9.63 47.11 4.07
N GLN A 32 -10.12 45.89 4.29
CA GLN A 32 -10.97 45.08 3.39
C GLN A 32 -10.26 44.21 2.33
N ALA A 33 -10.52 42.91 2.46
CA ALA A 33 -10.70 41.94 1.38
C ALA A 33 -9.48 41.62 0.49
N LEU A 34 -8.64 40.68 0.94
CA LEU A 34 -8.06 39.69 0.02
C LEU A 34 -9.08 38.57 -0.23
N ALA A 35 -10.23 38.97 -0.79
CA ALA A 35 -10.98 38.06 -1.64
C ALA A 35 -10.21 38.04 -2.96
N SER A 36 -9.34 37.06 -3.15
CA SER A 36 -8.91 36.70 -4.50
C SER A 36 -10.17 36.60 -5.35
N PRO A 37 -10.27 37.29 -6.50
CA PRO A 37 -11.37 37.02 -7.40
C PRO A 37 -11.20 35.56 -7.80
N ALA A 38 -12.03 34.70 -7.20
CA ALA A 38 -12.36 33.44 -7.81
C ALA A 38 -12.94 33.86 -9.15
N TYR A 39 -12.12 33.75 -10.19
CA TYR A 39 -12.62 33.71 -11.55
C TYR A 39 -13.54 32.49 -11.54
N ALA A 40 -14.83 32.72 -11.28
CA ALA A 40 -15.90 31.79 -11.55
C ALA A 40 -15.85 31.59 -13.06
N ALA A 41 -14.98 30.68 -13.48
CA ALA A 41 -15.08 30.07 -14.78
C ALA A 41 -16.51 29.52 -14.81
N GLU A 42 -17.31 30.03 -15.74
CA GLU A 42 -18.63 29.51 -16.03
C GLU A 42 -18.57 27.97 -16.01
N PRO A 43 -19.61 27.28 -15.50
CA PRO A 43 -19.66 25.83 -15.57
C PRO A 43 -19.68 25.45 -17.05
N ARG A 44 -18.49 25.24 -17.61
CA ARG A 44 -18.33 24.61 -18.91
C ARG A 44 -18.96 23.25 -18.76
N ASP A 45 -19.98 22.98 -19.58
CA ASP A 45 -20.52 21.66 -19.82
C ASP A 45 -19.39 20.76 -20.36
N TYR A 46 -18.53 20.28 -19.46
CA TYR A 46 -17.55 19.26 -19.76
C TYR A 46 -18.28 17.93 -19.83
N ALA A 47 -19.13 17.77 -20.85
CA ALA A 47 -19.63 16.46 -21.22
C ALA A 47 -18.41 15.62 -21.60
N PHE A 48 -18.06 14.63 -20.77
CA PHE A 48 -16.95 13.72 -21.05
C PHE A 48 -17.08 13.20 -22.49
N PRO A 49 -15.99 13.24 -23.29
CA PRO A 49 -16.01 12.74 -24.65
C PRO A 49 -16.67 11.36 -24.72
N LYS A 50 -17.48 11.10 -25.76
CA LYS A 50 -18.22 9.82 -25.92
C LYS A 50 -17.33 8.59 -25.67
N ALA A 51 -16.09 8.62 -26.16
CA ALA A 51 -15.11 7.56 -25.95
C ALA A 51 -14.77 7.30 -24.47
N VAL A 52 -14.70 8.35 -23.64
CA VAL A 52 -14.47 8.23 -22.20
C VAL A 52 -15.68 7.60 -21.52
N ARG A 53 -16.90 8.07 -21.84
CA ARG A 53 -18.14 7.50 -21.28
C ARG A 53 -18.31 6.03 -21.63
N GLU A 54 -18.08 5.67 -22.89
CA GLU A 54 -18.10 4.26 -23.32
C GLU A 54 -16.99 3.45 -22.64
N GLY A 55 -15.81 4.04 -22.43
CA GLY A 55 -14.72 3.43 -21.66
C GLY A 55 -15.12 3.12 -20.23
N VAL A 56 -15.76 4.07 -19.55
CA VAL A 56 -16.29 3.91 -18.19
C VAL A 56 -17.38 2.84 -18.15
N ALA A 57 -18.38 2.89 -19.04
CA ALA A 57 -19.44 1.89 -19.10
C ALA A 57 -18.90 0.46 -19.36
N ARG A 58 -17.90 0.32 -20.23
CA ARG A 58 -17.21 -0.96 -20.44
C ARG A 58 -16.45 -1.44 -19.18
N ALA A 59 -15.88 -0.53 -18.40
CA ALA A 59 -15.20 -0.86 -17.15
C ALA A 59 -16.20 -1.27 -16.06
N GLU A 60 -17.33 -0.57 -15.93
CA GLU A 60 -18.40 -0.88 -15.01
C GLU A 60 -19.02 -2.26 -15.31
N ALA A 61 -19.43 -2.51 -16.56
CA ALA A 61 -19.99 -3.79 -16.96
C ALA A 61 -19.01 -4.97 -16.78
N ARG A 62 -17.69 -4.70 -16.87
CA ARG A 62 -16.66 -5.70 -16.55
C ARG A 62 -16.57 -5.94 -15.05
N ASN A 63 -16.54 -4.88 -14.25
CA ASN A 63 -16.51 -4.97 -12.79
C ASN A 63 -17.73 -5.74 -12.27
N GLU A 64 -18.94 -5.46 -12.77
CA GLU A 64 -20.17 -6.17 -12.39
C GLU A 64 -20.06 -7.69 -12.56
N ARG A 65 -19.38 -8.15 -13.62
CA ARG A 65 -19.15 -9.60 -13.87
C ARG A 65 -18.14 -10.21 -12.91
N LEU A 66 -17.21 -9.41 -12.40
CA LEU A 66 -16.15 -9.87 -11.50
C LEU A 66 -16.60 -9.86 -10.05
N LEU A 67 -17.46 -8.93 -9.66
CA LEU A 67 -17.97 -8.84 -8.30
C LEU A 67 -18.82 -10.06 -7.95
N THR A 68 -18.60 -10.60 -6.76
CA THR A 68 -19.44 -11.67 -6.21
C THR A 68 -20.80 -11.18 -5.70
N GLY A 69 -21.00 -9.87 -5.62
CA GLY A 69 -22.13 -9.23 -4.93
C GLY A 69 -22.07 -9.33 -3.41
N THR A 70 -21.00 -9.91 -2.85
CA THR A 70 -20.83 -10.11 -1.40
C THR A 70 -19.54 -9.46 -0.91
N ARG A 71 -19.56 -8.95 0.32
CA ARG A 71 -18.39 -8.39 1.00
C ARG A 71 -17.59 -9.44 1.78
N SER A 72 -16.29 -9.20 1.94
CA SER A 72 -15.40 -9.96 2.82
C SER A 72 -15.62 -9.60 4.29
N ALA A 73 -14.93 -10.27 5.21
CA ALA A 73 -15.12 -10.07 6.65
C ALA A 73 -14.77 -8.65 7.11
N ASN A 74 -13.82 -8.00 6.44
CA ASN A 74 -13.46 -6.59 6.66
C ASN A 74 -14.24 -5.60 5.77
N GLY A 75 -15.32 -6.03 5.11
CA GLY A 75 -16.23 -5.13 4.40
C GLY A 75 -15.82 -4.72 2.97
N TRP A 76 -14.76 -5.29 2.40
CA TRP A 76 -14.37 -5.03 1.01
C TRP A 76 -15.13 -5.92 0.04
N ASP A 77 -15.38 -5.44 -1.18
CA ASP A 77 -16.05 -6.25 -2.20
C ASP A 77 -15.14 -7.40 -2.67
N MET A 78 -15.69 -8.61 -2.71
CA MET A 78 -14.99 -9.80 -3.19
C MET A 78 -15.12 -9.94 -4.70
N GLU A 79 -14.04 -10.35 -5.36
CA GLU A 79 -13.98 -10.58 -6.80
C GLU A 79 -13.82 -12.08 -7.10
N THR A 80 -14.39 -12.54 -8.22
CA THR A 80 -14.37 -13.93 -8.68
C THR A 80 -13.11 -14.29 -9.45
N ALA A 81 -12.32 -13.31 -9.88
CA ALA A 81 -11.03 -13.50 -10.54
C ALA A 81 -10.09 -12.32 -10.28
N ALA A 82 -8.78 -12.61 -10.15
CA ALA A 82 -7.71 -11.62 -10.20
C ALA A 82 -7.21 -11.41 -11.65
N ASP A 83 -6.58 -10.27 -11.94
CA ASP A 83 -5.97 -9.94 -13.23
C ASP A 83 -6.94 -9.90 -14.43
N ARG A 84 -8.23 -9.68 -14.17
CA ARG A 84 -9.29 -9.59 -15.20
C ARG A 84 -9.82 -8.17 -15.39
N GLY A 85 -9.02 -7.17 -15.03
CA GLY A 85 -9.37 -5.75 -15.13
C GLY A 85 -10.35 -5.27 -14.05
N GLY A 86 -10.45 -6.04 -12.96
CA GLY A 86 -11.04 -5.60 -11.68
C GLY A 86 -10.00 -4.87 -10.83
N SER A 87 -10.15 -4.94 -9.51
CA SER A 87 -9.27 -4.21 -8.60
C SER A 87 -8.14 -5.05 -8.03
N ILE A 88 -8.13 -6.35 -8.32
CA ILE A 88 -7.14 -7.29 -7.83
C ILE A 88 -6.18 -7.60 -8.97
N ALA A 89 -4.89 -7.39 -8.72
CA ALA A 89 -3.85 -7.63 -9.71
C ALA A 89 -2.62 -8.28 -9.09
N THR A 90 -1.89 -9.02 -9.91
CA THR A 90 -0.58 -9.58 -9.59
C THR A 90 0.44 -8.46 -9.40
N ARG A 91 1.17 -8.53 -8.29
CA ARG A 91 2.25 -7.61 -7.95
C ARG A 91 3.50 -8.37 -7.50
N PRO A 92 4.68 -7.99 -7.99
CA PRO A 92 5.92 -8.49 -7.42
C PRO A 92 6.14 -7.88 -6.03
N VAL A 93 6.83 -8.61 -5.16
CA VAL A 93 7.31 -8.10 -3.89
C VAL A 93 8.80 -7.76 -4.05
N PRO A 94 9.16 -6.46 -4.15
CA PRO A 94 10.52 -6.05 -4.52
C PRO A 94 11.58 -6.59 -3.57
N GLY A 95 12.67 -7.11 -4.14
CA GLY A 95 13.81 -7.66 -3.40
C GLY A 95 13.59 -9.09 -2.88
N THR A 96 12.49 -9.75 -3.24
CA THR A 96 12.19 -11.14 -2.85
C THR A 96 11.95 -12.01 -4.08
N PRO A 97 11.99 -13.36 -3.94
CA PRO A 97 11.59 -14.28 -5.01
C PRO A 97 10.07 -14.30 -5.32
N VAL A 98 9.24 -13.59 -4.56
CA VAL A 98 7.79 -13.55 -4.78
C VAL A 98 7.45 -12.55 -5.89
N THR A 99 7.05 -13.06 -7.05
CA THR A 99 6.74 -12.25 -8.24
C THR A 99 5.25 -12.19 -8.59
N ASP A 100 4.44 -13.04 -7.96
CA ASP A 100 3.07 -13.38 -8.35
C ASP A 100 2.03 -13.09 -7.24
N LEU A 101 2.30 -12.14 -6.35
CA LEU A 101 1.41 -11.82 -5.24
C LEU A 101 0.15 -11.08 -5.74
N GLN A 102 -0.98 -11.78 -5.81
CA GLN A 102 -2.26 -11.19 -6.22
C GLN A 102 -2.91 -10.42 -5.05
N VAL A 103 -2.98 -9.09 -5.13
CA VAL A 103 -3.56 -8.25 -4.08
C VAL A 103 -4.43 -7.15 -4.66
N ARG A 104 -5.31 -6.58 -3.83
CA ARG A 104 -6.12 -5.42 -4.18
C ARG A 104 -5.21 -4.20 -4.34
N LEU A 105 -5.36 -3.52 -5.47
CA LEU A 105 -4.59 -2.33 -5.82
C LEU A 105 -4.79 -1.17 -4.81
N GLY A 106 -3.77 -0.31 -4.72
CA GLY A 106 -3.83 0.92 -3.94
C GLY A 106 -3.23 0.78 -2.53
N ALA A 107 -3.95 1.26 -1.51
CA ALA A 107 -3.46 1.19 -0.13
C ALA A 107 -3.30 -0.26 0.39
N PRO A 108 -4.21 -1.21 0.10
CA PRO A 108 -4.02 -2.61 0.48
C PRO A 108 -2.73 -3.21 -0.10
N GLU A 109 -2.48 -3.01 -1.39
CA GLU A 109 -1.25 -3.42 -2.07
C GLU A 109 0.00 -2.91 -1.34
N THR A 110 0.07 -1.58 -1.10
CA THR A 110 1.24 -0.98 -0.43
C THR A 110 1.53 -1.63 0.93
N VAL A 111 0.48 -1.84 1.74
CA VAL A 111 0.63 -2.41 3.09
C VAL A 111 0.98 -3.89 3.05
N LEU A 112 0.28 -4.68 2.23
CA LEU A 112 0.48 -6.14 2.17
C LEU A 112 1.82 -6.50 1.52
N VAL A 113 2.24 -5.78 0.47
CA VAL A 113 3.57 -5.97 -0.14
C VAL A 113 4.67 -5.63 0.86
N HIS A 114 4.54 -4.53 1.62
CA HIS A 114 5.49 -4.18 2.69
C HIS A 114 5.58 -5.27 3.75
N LEU A 115 4.44 -5.80 4.20
CA LEU A 115 4.41 -6.89 5.18
C LEU A 115 5.14 -8.14 4.68
N VAL A 116 4.83 -8.61 3.45
CA VAL A 116 5.47 -9.80 2.87
C VAL A 116 6.98 -9.57 2.70
N ARG A 117 7.38 -8.37 2.29
CA ARG A 117 8.79 -7.99 2.18
C ARG A 117 9.51 -8.02 3.53
N ARG A 118 8.93 -7.42 4.58
CA ARG A 118 9.49 -7.45 5.95
C ARG A 118 9.59 -8.88 6.47
N PHE A 119 8.56 -9.70 6.24
CA PHE A 119 8.58 -11.12 6.59
C PHE A 119 9.77 -11.84 5.95
N HIS A 120 10.00 -11.63 4.65
CA HIS A 120 11.09 -12.26 3.91
C HIS A 120 12.47 -11.94 4.52
N TYR A 121 12.71 -10.68 4.89
CA TYR A 121 14.02 -10.25 5.37
C TYR A 121 14.26 -10.50 6.86
N GLU A 122 13.21 -10.49 7.69
CA GLU A 122 13.38 -10.43 9.15
C GLU A 122 12.85 -11.66 9.88
N ILE A 123 12.04 -12.49 9.23
CA ILE A 123 11.51 -13.72 9.82
C ILE A 123 12.05 -14.93 9.07
N ALA A 124 11.69 -15.09 7.80
CA ALA A 124 12.12 -16.24 7.01
C ALA A 124 12.13 -15.92 5.52
N GLY A 125 13.22 -16.30 4.85
CA GLY A 125 13.40 -16.10 3.41
C GLY A 125 12.38 -16.90 2.59
N LEU A 126 11.42 -16.19 2.02
CA LEU A 126 10.37 -16.73 1.15
C LEU A 126 10.91 -17.27 -0.19
N GLN A 127 10.37 -18.41 -0.60
CA GLN A 127 10.49 -19.01 -1.93
C GLN A 127 9.30 -18.65 -2.83
N PRO A 128 9.40 -18.88 -4.16
CA PRO A 128 8.25 -18.74 -5.06
C PRO A 128 7.05 -19.58 -4.58
N GLY A 129 5.85 -19.01 -4.63
CA GLY A 129 4.62 -19.65 -4.16
C GLY A 129 4.43 -19.69 -2.63
N GLU A 130 5.39 -19.22 -1.83
CA GLU A 130 5.24 -19.15 -0.38
C GLU A 130 4.49 -17.92 0.13
N ALA A 131 4.12 -16.97 -0.72
CA ALA A 131 3.20 -15.90 -0.38
C ALA A 131 2.00 -15.96 -1.33
N VAL A 132 0.83 -16.28 -0.78
CA VAL A 132 -0.40 -16.48 -1.54
C VAL A 132 -1.36 -15.34 -1.22
N GLY A 133 -1.74 -14.57 -2.24
CA GLY A 133 -2.70 -13.48 -2.11
C GLY A 133 -4.13 -13.93 -2.38
N TRP A 134 -4.76 -13.33 -3.38
CA TRP A 134 -6.14 -13.59 -3.75
C TRP A 134 -6.42 -15.09 -3.90
N THR A 135 -7.54 -15.52 -3.33
CA THR A 135 -8.03 -16.89 -3.43
C THR A 135 -9.50 -16.82 -3.80
N ALA A 136 -9.93 -17.70 -4.69
CA ALA A 136 -11.33 -17.75 -5.12
C ALA A 136 -12.28 -17.88 -3.91
N PRO A 137 -13.45 -17.19 -3.91
CA PRO A 137 -14.34 -17.11 -2.75
C PRO A 137 -14.83 -18.45 -2.19
N LYS A 138 -14.89 -19.49 -3.04
CA LYS A 138 -15.48 -20.78 -2.71
C LYS A 138 -14.71 -21.45 -1.57
N GLY A 139 -15.41 -21.79 -0.49
CA GLY A 139 -14.84 -22.51 0.66
C GLY A 139 -14.15 -21.64 1.71
N LEU A 140 -13.99 -20.33 1.46
CA LEU A 140 -13.42 -19.40 2.43
C LEU A 140 -14.44 -19.07 3.53
N ARG A 141 -13.98 -19.03 4.78
CA ARG A 141 -14.80 -18.73 5.97
C ARG A 141 -14.08 -17.74 6.88
N GLY A 142 -14.87 -17.00 7.68
CA GLY A 142 -14.34 -16.05 8.65
C GLY A 142 -13.36 -15.04 8.02
N PRO A 143 -12.24 -14.71 8.70
CA PRO A 143 -11.22 -13.80 8.18
C PRO A 143 -10.59 -14.22 6.84
N ALA A 144 -10.55 -15.52 6.53
CA ALA A 144 -9.99 -16.00 5.26
C ALA A 144 -10.78 -15.50 4.04
N ARG A 145 -12.04 -15.06 4.20
CA ARG A 145 -12.81 -14.40 3.12
C ARG A 145 -12.15 -13.11 2.61
N ASN A 146 -11.26 -12.50 3.39
CA ASN A 146 -10.50 -11.33 2.96
C ASN A 146 -9.49 -11.65 1.83
N LEU A 147 -9.14 -12.93 1.63
CA LEU A 147 -8.34 -13.34 0.46
C LEU A 147 -9.13 -13.08 -0.83
N ALA A 148 -10.45 -13.35 -0.84
CA ALA A 148 -11.29 -13.15 -2.03
C ALA A 148 -11.53 -11.67 -2.40
N SER A 149 -11.31 -10.73 -1.49
CA SER A 149 -11.31 -9.29 -1.78
C SER A 149 -9.92 -8.72 -2.07
N GLY A 150 -8.88 -9.56 -2.04
CA GLY A 150 -7.48 -9.16 -2.25
C GLY A 150 -6.90 -8.35 -1.08
N THR A 151 -7.52 -8.41 0.10
CA THR A 151 -7.13 -7.65 1.29
C THR A 151 -6.53 -8.52 2.40
N ALA A 152 -6.07 -9.71 2.02
CA ALA A 152 -5.33 -10.63 2.87
C ALA A 152 -4.27 -11.37 2.05
N VAL A 153 -3.30 -11.92 2.76
CA VAL A 153 -2.27 -12.80 2.23
C VAL A 153 -2.06 -13.95 3.20
N ARG A 154 -1.68 -15.12 2.69
CA ARG A 154 -1.12 -16.22 3.47
C ARG A 154 0.38 -16.33 3.19
N VAL A 155 1.18 -16.29 4.23
CA VAL A 155 2.63 -16.44 4.14
C VAL A 155 3.04 -17.81 4.68
N ARG A 156 3.79 -18.56 3.87
CA ARG A 156 4.22 -19.94 4.07
C ARG A 156 3.10 -20.88 4.57
N PRO A 157 1.95 -20.98 3.88
CA PRO A 157 0.82 -21.79 4.34
C PRO A 157 1.16 -23.29 4.52
N GLY A 158 2.19 -23.81 3.84
CA GLY A 158 2.68 -25.18 4.07
C GLY A 158 3.45 -25.36 5.40
N HIS A 159 4.02 -24.29 5.94
CA HIS A 159 4.73 -24.29 7.23
C HIS A 159 3.80 -23.95 8.40
N TYR A 160 2.70 -23.25 8.13
CA TYR A 160 1.72 -22.84 9.12
C TYR A 160 0.31 -23.34 8.73
N PRO A 161 0.01 -24.65 8.87
CA PRO A 161 -1.30 -25.19 8.54
C PRO A 161 -2.41 -24.56 9.40
N PRO A 162 -3.61 -24.31 8.82
CA PRO A 162 -4.75 -23.80 9.58
C PRO A 162 -5.10 -24.67 10.79
N GLY A 163 -5.47 -24.04 11.91
CA GLY A 163 -5.82 -24.70 13.16
C GLY A 163 -4.62 -25.07 14.05
N THR A 164 -3.39 -24.85 13.59
CA THR A 164 -2.18 -25.11 14.37
C THR A 164 -1.59 -23.82 14.94
N LYS A 165 -0.91 -23.93 16.08
CA LYS A 165 -0.30 -22.80 16.77
C LYS A 165 1.12 -23.14 17.20
N GLY A 166 1.99 -22.14 17.29
CA GLY A 166 3.37 -22.29 17.74
C GLY A 166 4.35 -22.59 16.60
N GLY A 167 4.01 -22.21 15.37
CA GLY A 167 4.92 -22.34 14.23
C GLY A 167 6.07 -21.31 14.24
N TYR A 168 5.93 -20.20 14.98
CA TYR A 168 6.97 -19.18 15.11
C TYR A 168 7.82 -19.41 16.35
N PHE A 169 9.15 -19.29 16.20
CA PHE A 169 10.06 -19.19 17.34
C PHE A 169 9.82 -17.88 18.11
N PRO A 170 10.17 -17.81 19.41
CA PRO A 170 9.90 -16.62 20.22
C PRO A 170 10.47 -15.31 19.64
N LEU A 171 11.66 -15.36 19.03
CA LEU A 171 12.27 -14.19 18.41
C LEU A 171 11.55 -13.79 17.11
N GLU A 172 11.21 -14.77 16.26
CA GLU A 172 10.42 -14.53 15.04
C GLU A 172 9.06 -13.92 15.37
N LEU A 173 8.41 -14.41 16.43
CA LEU A 173 7.15 -13.86 16.89
C LEU A 173 7.32 -12.41 17.38
N ALA A 174 8.40 -12.09 18.08
CA ALA A 174 8.69 -10.71 18.50
C ALA A 174 8.85 -9.77 17.29
N VAL A 175 9.60 -10.19 16.27
CA VAL A 175 9.74 -9.47 15.00
C VAL A 175 8.38 -9.31 14.33
N LEU A 176 7.57 -10.37 14.28
CA LEU A 176 6.23 -10.30 13.70
C LEU A 176 5.35 -9.27 14.41
N ARG A 177 5.38 -9.24 15.75
CA ARG A 177 4.61 -8.26 16.53
C ARG A 177 5.07 -6.83 16.26
N ASP A 178 6.38 -6.65 16.12
CA ASP A 178 6.96 -5.37 15.76
C ASP A 178 6.49 -4.87 14.38
N ILE A 179 6.49 -5.75 13.37
CA ILE A 179 5.95 -5.43 12.04
C ILE A 179 4.48 -5.02 12.11
N LEU A 180 3.65 -5.74 12.87
CA LEU A 180 2.23 -5.40 13.02
C LEU A 180 2.02 -4.06 13.75
N ALA A 181 2.89 -3.74 14.72
CA ALA A 181 2.87 -2.46 15.43
C ALA A 181 3.29 -1.29 14.52
N GLU A 182 4.30 -1.48 13.67
CA GLU A 182 4.71 -0.50 12.65
C GLU A 182 3.57 -0.15 11.68
N LEU A 183 2.68 -1.11 11.42
CA LEU A 183 1.50 -0.93 10.59
C LEU A 183 0.30 -0.34 11.35
N ASP A 184 0.50 0.20 12.56
CA ASP A 184 -0.52 0.83 13.41
C ASP A 184 -1.78 -0.04 13.62
N GLY A 185 -1.64 -1.36 13.54
CA GLY A 185 -2.74 -2.30 13.68
C GLY A 185 -3.75 -2.30 12.53
N VAL A 186 -3.46 -1.69 11.38
CA VAL A 186 -4.30 -1.82 10.17
C VAL A 186 -4.28 -3.24 9.61
N VAL A 187 -3.27 -4.04 9.97
CA VAL A 187 -3.17 -5.47 9.71
C VAL A 187 -3.39 -6.27 10.99
N ARG A 188 -4.12 -7.38 10.86
CA ARG A 188 -4.26 -8.44 11.87
C ARG A 188 -3.58 -9.72 11.39
N TRP A 189 -3.19 -10.54 12.36
CA TRP A 189 -2.61 -11.86 12.15
C TRP A 189 -3.56 -12.94 12.68
N GLY A 190 -3.84 -13.95 11.85
CA GLY A 190 -4.76 -15.03 12.17
C GLY A 190 -4.30 -15.95 13.31
N GLY A 191 -3.03 -15.88 13.73
CA GLY A 191 -2.54 -16.56 14.93
C GLY A 191 -3.14 -16.02 16.25
N ASP A 192 -3.69 -14.81 16.22
CA ASP A 192 -4.42 -14.21 17.35
C ASP A 192 -5.92 -14.50 17.34
N ASP A 193 -6.45 -15.02 16.24
CA ASP A 193 -7.88 -15.29 16.12
C ASP A 193 -8.28 -16.58 16.84
N ARG A 194 -9.57 -16.69 17.18
CA ARG A 194 -10.09 -17.91 17.84
C ARG A 194 -9.93 -19.14 16.96
N ALA A 195 -10.26 -19.01 15.68
CA ALA A 195 -9.96 -19.99 14.66
C ALA A 195 -8.55 -19.69 14.13
N VAL A 196 -7.55 -20.33 14.71
CA VAL A 196 -6.14 -20.03 14.47
C VAL A 196 -5.76 -20.30 13.01
N ASP A 197 -5.13 -19.34 12.37
CA ASP A 197 -4.47 -19.48 11.06
C ASP A 197 -3.18 -18.63 11.07
N GLU A 198 -2.07 -19.24 11.47
CA GLU A 198 -0.77 -18.56 11.64
C GLU A 198 -0.14 -18.12 10.30
N ALA A 199 -0.61 -18.63 9.17
CA ALA A 199 -0.22 -18.16 7.84
C ALA A 199 -0.93 -16.86 7.44
N LEU A 200 -2.13 -16.61 7.98
CA LEU A 200 -3.04 -15.60 7.47
C LEU A 200 -2.76 -14.20 8.05
N PHE A 201 -2.60 -13.22 7.16
CA PHE A 201 -2.52 -11.80 7.48
C PHE A 201 -3.59 -11.05 6.69
N TYR A 202 -4.33 -10.16 7.34
CA TYR A 202 -5.45 -9.47 6.68
C TYR A 202 -5.66 -8.06 7.21
N LEU A 203 -6.19 -7.19 6.36
CA LEU A 203 -6.56 -5.83 6.78
C LEU A 203 -7.72 -5.89 7.78
N ALA A 204 -7.53 -5.24 8.93
CA ALA A 204 -8.59 -4.96 9.90
C ALA A 204 -9.49 -3.80 9.45
N ALA A 205 -8.92 -2.90 8.65
CA ALA A 205 -9.58 -1.73 8.10
C ALA A 205 -10.51 -2.08 6.93
N GLY A 206 -11.71 -1.49 6.94
CA GLY A 206 -12.62 -1.53 5.81
C GLY A 206 -12.29 -0.49 4.74
N PRO A 207 -13.06 -0.47 3.63
CA PRO A 207 -12.94 0.56 2.61
C PRO A 207 -13.12 1.96 3.22
N GLY A 208 -12.22 2.89 2.88
CA GLY A 208 -12.30 4.29 3.34
C GLY A 208 -11.76 4.58 4.75
N ASP A 209 -11.20 3.60 5.46
CA ASP A 209 -10.55 3.85 6.76
C ASP A 209 -9.30 4.73 6.57
N ALA A 210 -9.32 5.93 7.16
CA ALA A 210 -8.24 6.91 7.04
C ALA A 210 -6.89 6.38 7.55
N ARG A 211 -6.89 5.43 8.51
CA ARG A 211 -5.64 4.84 9.05
C ARG A 211 -4.92 4.03 7.99
N LEU A 212 -5.65 3.29 7.15
CA LEU A 212 -5.06 2.51 6.06
C LEU A 212 -4.36 3.43 5.06
N THR A 213 -5.01 4.54 4.70
CA THR A 213 -4.42 5.56 3.81
C THR A 213 -3.17 6.18 4.42
N ALA A 214 -3.24 6.62 5.68
CA ALA A 214 -2.12 7.23 6.37
C ALA A 214 -0.89 6.30 6.47
N VAL A 215 -1.12 5.01 6.78
CA VAL A 215 -0.04 4.01 6.81
C VAL A 215 0.55 3.82 5.41
N ALA A 216 -0.27 3.68 4.37
CA ALA A 216 0.22 3.51 3.01
C ALA A 216 1.03 4.72 2.52
N GLU A 217 0.60 5.95 2.81
CA GLU A 217 1.34 7.17 2.48
C GLU A 217 2.68 7.24 3.23
N ARG A 218 2.69 6.90 4.53
CA ARG A 218 3.93 6.83 5.31
C ARG A 218 4.92 5.83 4.73
N LEU A 219 4.45 4.65 4.30
CA LEU A 219 5.31 3.63 3.70
C LEU A 219 5.92 4.12 2.38
N ARG A 220 5.12 4.73 1.49
CA ARG A 220 5.63 5.30 0.22
C ARG A 220 6.67 6.40 0.47
N ALA A 221 6.41 7.30 1.42
CA ALA A 221 7.35 8.36 1.77
C ALA A 221 8.68 7.79 2.29
N ARG A 222 8.64 6.70 3.08
CA ARG A 222 9.85 6.01 3.56
C ARG A 222 10.62 5.34 2.45
N GLU A 223 9.96 4.73 1.47
CA GLU A 223 10.64 4.14 0.31
C GLU A 223 11.40 5.18 -0.52
N THR A 224 10.90 6.42 -0.57
CA THR A 224 11.60 7.53 -1.24
C THR A 224 12.72 8.17 -0.41
N THR A 225 12.81 7.86 0.89
CA THR A 225 13.80 8.46 1.80
C THR A 225 15.02 7.55 1.95
N ALA A 226 16.21 8.04 1.60
CA ALA A 226 17.46 7.27 1.72
C ALA A 226 17.68 6.79 3.17
N GLY A 227 17.97 5.50 3.35
CA GLY A 227 18.24 4.89 4.66
C GLY A 227 17.00 4.58 5.52
N GLY A 228 15.78 4.77 5.01
CA GLY A 228 14.53 4.47 5.73
C GLY A 228 13.81 3.18 5.29
N GLY A 229 14.38 2.46 4.34
CA GLY A 229 13.77 1.30 3.68
C GLY A 229 13.75 0.02 4.53
N VAL A 230 13.03 -0.98 4.01
CA VAL A 230 12.96 -2.35 4.56
C VAL A 230 14.36 -2.98 4.56
N GLY A 231 14.74 -3.68 5.64
CA GLY A 231 16.08 -4.26 5.83
C GLY A 231 17.07 -3.34 6.55
N THR A 232 16.64 -2.17 6.99
CA THR A 232 17.40 -1.35 7.96
C THR A 232 17.42 -2.06 9.31
N LEU A 233 18.55 -2.00 10.02
CA LEU A 233 18.69 -2.65 11.32
C LEU A 233 17.74 -1.98 12.33
N VAL A 234 16.62 -2.63 12.61
CA VAL A 234 15.65 -2.19 13.63
C VAL A 234 15.95 -2.96 14.91
N ASP A 235 16.15 -2.26 16.02
CA ASP A 235 16.22 -2.89 17.33
C ASP A 235 14.82 -3.30 17.79
N VAL A 236 14.48 -4.57 17.54
CA VAL A 236 13.20 -5.18 17.96
C VAL A 236 13.12 -5.31 19.49
N HIS A 237 14.24 -5.23 20.21
CA HIS A 237 14.27 -5.26 21.66
C HIS A 237 14.07 -3.89 22.32
N ASP A 238 14.03 -2.80 21.54
CA ASP A 238 13.70 -1.47 22.03
C ASP A 238 12.42 -1.51 22.88
N LYS A 239 12.49 -0.93 24.09
CA LYS A 239 11.41 -1.02 25.07
C LYS A 239 10.10 -0.40 24.56
N ARG A 240 10.16 0.68 23.79
CA ARG A 240 8.98 1.37 23.27
C ARG A 240 8.30 0.52 22.19
N ARG A 241 9.10 -0.05 21.28
CA ARG A 241 8.59 -0.92 20.22
C ARG A 241 7.92 -2.17 20.79
N ARG A 242 8.58 -2.87 21.72
CA ARG A 242 8.00 -4.03 22.41
C ARG A 242 6.71 -3.69 23.14
N SER A 243 6.67 -2.57 23.87
CA SER A 243 5.46 -2.15 24.57
C SER A 243 4.31 -1.84 23.60
N ALA A 244 4.59 -1.19 22.46
CA ALA A 244 3.58 -0.91 21.43
C ALA A 244 3.03 -2.20 20.80
N ALA A 245 3.93 -3.14 20.48
CA ALA A 245 3.62 -4.49 19.99
C ALA A 245 2.74 -5.29 20.96
N GLU A 246 3.10 -5.35 22.24
CA GLU A 246 2.32 -6.05 23.28
C GLU A 246 0.95 -5.42 23.48
N ALA A 247 0.88 -4.08 23.51
CA ALA A 247 -0.38 -3.35 23.63
C ALA A 247 -1.30 -3.61 22.43
N LEU A 248 -0.75 -3.63 21.22
CA LEU A 248 -1.50 -3.96 20.01
C LEU A 248 -2.01 -5.41 20.05
N ALA A 249 -1.15 -6.39 20.34
CA ALA A 249 -1.52 -7.79 20.41
C ALA A 249 -2.61 -8.05 21.46
N ARG A 250 -2.59 -7.36 22.60
CA ARG A 250 -3.67 -7.42 23.59
C ARG A 250 -4.98 -6.87 23.04
N ARG A 251 -4.97 -5.68 22.40
CA ARG A 251 -6.18 -5.10 21.78
C ARG A 251 -6.75 -6.02 20.70
N GLN A 252 -5.89 -6.59 19.85
CA GLN A 252 -6.32 -7.43 18.73
C GLN A 252 -6.91 -8.76 19.19
N ARG A 253 -6.34 -9.41 20.21
CA ARG A 253 -6.90 -10.63 20.80
C ARG A 253 -8.24 -10.40 21.49
N ASN A 254 -8.43 -9.24 22.13
CA ASN A 254 -9.70 -8.90 22.78
C ASN A 254 -10.83 -8.61 21.78
N ALA A 255 -10.49 -8.23 20.54
CA ALA A 255 -11.45 -7.96 19.48
C ALA A 255 -11.76 -9.20 18.61
N ALA A 256 -11.19 -10.37 18.93
CA ALA A 256 -11.30 -11.61 18.16
C ALA A 256 -12.39 -12.58 18.66
#